data_AF-A0A1M3N2L8-F1
#
_entry.id   AF-A0A1M3N2L8-F1
#
_cell.length_a   1.000
_cell.length_b   1.000
_cell.length_c   1.000
_cell.angle_alpha   90.00
_cell.angle_beta   90.00
_cell.angle_gamma   90.00
#
_symmetry.space_group_name_H-M   'P 1'
#
loop_
_entity.id
_entity.type
_entity.pdbx_description
1 polymer ?
#
loop_
_entity_poly.entity_id
_entity_poly.type
_entity_poly.pdbx_seq_one_letter_code
_entity_poly.pdbx_strand_id
1 'polypeptide(L)'
;MNEADRVRLTANGVPPNALRAARDGGAAVHPALAYRLGAPWKTALSPARARLLPLWECGTVVTGLRDDGMFVQVSLELPDEPFWATPSFDDVTERLLVTLWEDDVEVVALREVARLFQFRRIEPLLRRLDGPG
;
A
#
# COMPACT_ATOMS: atom_id res chain seq x y z
N MET A 1 -3.81 -14.87 1.82
CA MET A 1 -4.07 -14.55 0.40
C MET A 1 -4.11 -15.84 -0.39
N ASN A 2 -5.15 -16.04 -1.22
CA ASN A 2 -5.26 -17.22 -2.09
C ASN A 2 -4.50 -17.01 -3.42
N GLU A 3 -4.47 -18.04 -4.27
CA GLU A 3 -3.74 -17.98 -5.55
C GLU A 3 -4.35 -17.00 -6.56
N ALA A 4 -5.69 -16.96 -6.66
CA ALA A 4 -6.39 -16.08 -7.60
C ALA A 4 -6.13 -14.60 -7.28
N ASP A 5 -6.20 -14.24 -5.99
CA ASP A 5 -5.85 -12.91 -5.49
C ASP A 5 -4.42 -12.54 -5.85
N ARG A 6 -3.46 -13.46 -5.65
CA ARG A 6 -2.05 -13.25 -5.96
C ARG A 6 -1.84 -12.99 -7.45
N VAL A 7 -2.43 -13.81 -8.30
CA VAL A 7 -2.35 -13.65 -9.77
C VAL A 7 -2.91 -12.29 -10.18
N ARG A 8 -4.06 -11.90 -9.64
CA ARG A 8 -4.71 -10.62 -9.96
C ARG A 8 -3.85 -9.42 -9.54
N LEU A 9 -3.30 -9.43 -8.33
CA LEU A 9 -2.43 -8.35 -7.86
C LEU A 9 -1.13 -8.29 -8.68
N THR A 10 -0.54 -9.45 -9.02
CA THR A 10 0.66 -9.51 -9.88
C THR A 10 0.37 -8.91 -11.26
N ALA A 11 -0.78 -9.24 -11.86
CA ALA A 11 -1.21 -8.69 -13.15
C ALA A 11 -1.41 -7.17 -13.12
N ASN A 12 -1.69 -6.59 -11.94
CA ASN A 12 -1.83 -5.14 -11.73
C ASN A 12 -0.53 -4.48 -11.22
N GLY A 13 0.63 -5.14 -11.38
CA GLY A 13 1.93 -4.55 -11.11
C GLY A 13 2.36 -4.56 -9.64
N VAL A 14 1.70 -5.32 -8.77
CA VAL A 14 2.11 -5.46 -7.36
C VAL A 14 3.36 -6.36 -7.27
N PRO A 15 4.50 -5.87 -6.77
CA PRO A 15 5.76 -6.60 -6.71
C PRO A 15 5.76 -7.66 -5.59
N PRO A 16 6.68 -8.64 -5.64
CA PRO A 16 6.71 -9.77 -4.70
C PRO A 16 6.74 -9.39 -3.21
N ASN A 17 7.49 -8.35 -2.82
CA ASN A 17 7.53 -7.93 -1.42
C ASN A 17 6.26 -7.19 -0.98
N ALA A 18 5.60 -6.46 -1.88
CA ALA A 18 4.29 -5.87 -1.58
C ALA A 18 3.23 -6.97 -1.38
N LEU A 19 3.26 -8.02 -2.21
CA LEU A 19 2.41 -9.21 -2.03
C LEU A 19 2.70 -9.92 -0.70
N ARG A 20 3.97 -10.03 -0.31
CA ARG A 20 4.37 -10.58 0.98
C ARG A 20 3.86 -9.72 2.14
N ALA A 21 3.98 -8.40 2.05
CA ALA A 21 3.42 -7.48 3.04
C ALA A 21 1.89 -7.57 3.12
N ALA A 22 1.20 -7.76 1.98
CA ALA A 22 -0.25 -7.93 1.97
C ALA A 22 -0.71 -9.24 2.66
N ARG A 23 0.11 -10.29 2.57
CA ARG A 23 -0.17 -11.59 3.20
C ARG A 23 0.20 -11.62 4.69
N ASP A 24 1.39 -11.16 5.02
CA ASP A 24 2.06 -11.40 6.31
C ASP A 24 2.19 -10.12 7.16
N GLY A 25 1.74 -8.97 6.64
CA GLY A 25 1.95 -7.65 7.23
C GLY A 25 3.30 -7.03 6.87
N GLY A 26 3.39 -5.70 7.00
CA GLY A 26 4.56 -4.91 6.66
C GLY A 26 5.83 -5.29 7.43
N ALA A 27 5.68 -5.65 8.70
CA ALA A 27 6.80 -6.07 9.56
C ALA A 27 7.54 -7.30 9.02
N ALA A 28 6.88 -8.16 8.23
CA ALA A 28 7.54 -9.30 7.59
C ALA A 28 8.53 -8.87 6.49
N VAL A 29 8.39 -7.65 5.97
CA VAL A 29 9.20 -7.11 4.86
C VAL A 29 10.19 -6.06 5.34
N HIS A 30 9.74 -5.10 6.17
CA HIS A 30 10.59 -4.05 6.70
C HIS A 30 9.98 -3.45 8.00
N PRO A 31 10.76 -3.16 9.06
CA PRO A 31 10.24 -2.65 10.32
C PRO A 31 9.41 -1.35 10.20
N ALA A 32 9.83 -0.41 9.36
CA ALA A 32 9.11 0.85 9.13
C ALA A 32 7.67 0.65 8.57
N LEU A 33 7.37 -0.52 8.02
CA LEU A 33 6.06 -0.83 7.46
C LEU A 33 5.09 -1.42 8.49
N ALA A 34 5.55 -1.74 9.70
CA ALA A 34 4.78 -2.51 10.68
C ALA A 34 3.42 -1.88 11.01
N TYR A 35 3.39 -0.55 11.15
CA TYR A 35 2.15 0.17 11.45
C TYR A 35 1.30 0.42 10.20
N ARG A 36 1.93 0.86 9.10
CA ARG A 36 1.22 1.31 7.89
C ARG A 36 0.67 0.18 7.03
N LEU A 37 1.28 -1.00 7.10
CA LEU A 37 0.87 -2.15 6.30
C LEU A 37 0.38 -3.32 7.19
N GLY A 38 -0.65 -3.07 8.00
CA GLY A 38 -1.30 -4.14 8.77
C GLY A 38 -1.94 -5.18 7.86
N ALA A 39 -1.94 -6.45 8.28
CA ALA A 39 -2.70 -7.49 7.59
C ALA A 39 -4.20 -7.11 7.56
N PRO A 40 -4.95 -7.42 6.49
CA PRO A 40 -6.31 -6.91 6.33
C PRO A 40 -7.37 -7.75 7.08
N TRP A 41 -7.33 -7.74 8.42
CA TRP A 41 -8.22 -8.53 9.26
C TRP A 41 -9.59 -7.89 9.47
N LYS A 42 -9.69 -6.55 9.52
CA LYS A 42 -11.00 -5.88 9.67
C LYS A 42 -11.80 -5.91 8.38
N THR A 43 -11.14 -5.73 7.24
CA THR A 43 -11.73 -5.86 5.90
C THR A 43 -12.29 -7.25 5.71
N ALA A 44 -11.59 -8.28 6.20
CA ALA A 44 -12.05 -9.66 6.13
C ALA A 44 -13.44 -9.86 6.77
N LEU A 45 -13.84 -8.99 7.69
CA LEU A 45 -15.09 -8.97 8.43
C LEU A 45 -16.10 -7.92 7.92
N SER A 46 -15.75 -7.12 6.91
CA SER A 46 -16.56 -6.02 6.39
C SER A 46 -17.22 -6.38 5.04
N PRO A 47 -18.41 -5.83 4.72
CA PRO A 47 -19.00 -5.91 3.38
C PRO A 47 -18.08 -5.42 2.26
N ALA A 48 -17.13 -4.54 2.58
CA ALA A 48 -16.13 -4.02 1.63
C ALA A 48 -15.34 -5.14 0.93
N ARG A 49 -15.12 -6.28 1.61
CA ARG A 49 -14.40 -7.44 1.06
C ARG A 49 -14.99 -7.98 -0.23
N ALA A 50 -16.30 -7.86 -0.41
CA ALA A 50 -16.97 -8.40 -1.60
C ALA A 50 -16.61 -7.65 -2.90
N ARG A 51 -16.04 -6.44 -2.78
CA ARG A 51 -15.77 -5.53 -3.92
C ARG A 51 -14.32 -5.03 -3.98
N LEU A 52 -13.54 -5.38 -2.96
CA LEU A 52 -12.19 -4.89 -2.75
C LEU A 52 -11.31 -6.07 -2.38
N LEU A 53 -10.25 -6.28 -3.13
CA LEU A 53 -9.16 -7.16 -2.76
C LEU A 53 -8.20 -6.36 -1.86
N PRO A 54 -8.23 -6.54 -0.53
CA PRO A 54 -7.41 -5.70 0.34
C PRO A 54 -5.94 -6.07 0.22
N LEU A 55 -5.09 -5.03 0.22
CA LEU A 55 -3.66 -5.15 0.39
C LEU A 55 -3.31 -5.00 1.87
N TRP A 56 -3.64 -3.84 2.45
CA TRP A 56 -3.22 -3.50 3.81
C TRP A 56 -4.21 -2.62 4.55
N GLU A 57 -4.14 -2.69 5.87
CA GLU A 57 -4.89 -1.86 6.80
C GLU A 57 -3.99 -0.96 7.63
N CYS A 58 -4.45 0.27 7.85
CA CYS A 58 -3.88 1.20 8.80
C CYS A 58 -5.04 1.88 9.56
N GLY A 59 -5.28 1.47 10.80
CA GLY A 59 -6.43 1.96 11.57
C GLY A 59 -7.77 1.49 10.99
N THR A 60 -8.57 2.42 10.48
CA THR A 60 -9.83 2.16 9.75
C THR A 60 -9.68 2.30 8.23
N VAL A 61 -8.49 2.66 7.74
CA VAL A 61 -8.23 2.82 6.31
C VAL A 61 -7.73 1.51 5.72
N VAL A 62 -8.26 1.16 4.56
CA VAL A 62 -7.84 0.02 3.75
C VAL A 62 -7.26 0.53 2.45
N THR A 63 -6.08 0.05 2.09
CA THR A 63 -5.58 0.12 0.71
C THR A 63 -5.89 -1.21 0.03
N GLY A 64 -6.46 -1.18 -1.17
CA GLY A 64 -6.81 -2.40 -1.91
C GLY A 64 -7.02 -2.18 -3.40
N LEU A 65 -7.27 -3.27 -4.11
CA LEU A 65 -7.57 -3.29 -5.55
C LEU A 65 -9.06 -3.54 -5.76
N ARG A 66 -9.72 -2.63 -6.47
CA ARG A 66 -11.13 -2.75 -6.86
C ARG A 66 -11.32 -3.61 -8.10
N ASP A 67 -12.57 -3.95 -8.39
CA ASP A 67 -12.89 -4.82 -9.50
C ASP A 67 -12.61 -4.25 -10.89
N ASP A 68 -12.63 -2.94 -11.01
CA ASP A 68 -12.27 -2.16 -12.21
C ASP A 68 -10.76 -2.01 -12.42
N GLY A 69 -9.92 -2.59 -11.54
CA GLY A 69 -8.46 -2.53 -11.64
C GLY A 69 -7.86 -1.28 -10.99
N MET A 70 -8.66 -0.43 -10.34
CA MET A 70 -8.15 0.73 -9.62
C MET A 70 -7.66 0.34 -8.23
N PHE A 71 -6.47 0.81 -7.86
CA PHE A 71 -6.05 0.83 -6.46
C PHE A 71 -6.75 1.98 -5.74
N VAL A 72 -7.25 1.72 -4.54
CA VAL A 72 -7.99 2.70 -3.76
C VAL A 72 -7.57 2.71 -2.30
N GLN A 73 -7.83 3.85 -1.66
CA GLN A 73 -7.91 3.95 -0.20
C GLN A 73 -9.33 4.31 0.20
N VAL A 74 -9.90 3.52 1.11
CA VAL A 74 -11.27 3.68 1.64
C VAL A 74 -11.25 3.62 3.16
N SER A 75 -12.19 4.30 3.80
CA SER A 75 -12.52 4.03 5.20
C SER A 75 -13.40 2.79 5.28
N LEU A 76 -13.15 1.91 6.25
CA LEU A 76 -14.06 0.79 6.56
C LEU A 76 -15.45 1.25 6.97
N GLU A 77 -15.58 2.48 7.45
CA GLU A 77 -16.86 3.09 7.84
C GLU A 77 -17.65 3.59 6.63
N LEU A 78 -16.96 3.94 5.53
CA LEU A 78 -17.53 4.45 4.28
C LEU A 78 -16.87 3.76 3.07
N PRO A 79 -17.05 2.44 2.89
CA PRO A 79 -16.28 1.66 1.93
C PRO A 79 -16.62 1.92 0.45
N ASP A 80 -17.78 2.51 0.17
CA ASP A 80 -18.23 2.83 -1.19
C ASP A 80 -17.69 4.19 -1.70
N GLU A 81 -17.06 4.99 -0.83
CA GLU A 81 -16.55 6.33 -1.15
C GLU A 81 -15.02 6.38 -0.98
N PRO A 82 -14.24 5.97 -2.01
CA PRO A 82 -12.79 6.09 -1.96
C PRO A 82 -12.39 7.56 -1.94
N PHE A 83 -11.62 7.96 -0.94
CA PHE A 83 -11.04 9.30 -0.86
C PHE A 83 -9.76 9.42 -1.71
N TRP A 84 -9.23 8.30 -2.22
CA TRP A 84 -8.11 8.28 -3.16
C TRP A 84 -8.17 7.05 -4.07
N ALA A 85 -7.82 7.23 -5.34
CA ALA A 85 -7.76 6.17 -6.33
C ALA A 85 -6.66 6.42 -7.38
N THR A 86 -6.04 5.35 -7.88
CA THR A 86 -5.05 5.38 -8.97
C THR A 86 -5.09 4.07 -9.77
N PRO A 87 -4.79 4.07 -11.08
CA PRO A 87 -4.57 2.83 -11.82
C PRO A 87 -3.17 2.21 -11.59
N SER A 88 -2.27 2.89 -10.86
CA SER A 88 -0.85 2.54 -10.79
C SER A 88 -0.41 2.13 -9.38
N PHE A 89 0.15 0.93 -9.26
CA PHE A 89 0.77 0.52 -8.00
C PHE A 89 2.02 1.34 -7.65
N ASP A 90 2.67 1.94 -8.65
CA ASP A 90 3.79 2.86 -8.46
C ASP A 90 3.34 4.10 -7.66
N ASP A 91 2.11 4.60 -7.91
CA ASP A 91 1.54 5.72 -7.17
C ASP A 91 1.12 5.32 -5.75
N VAL A 92 0.67 4.07 -5.56
CA VAL A 92 0.44 3.50 -4.22
C VAL A 92 1.73 3.49 -3.42
N THR A 93 2.84 3.09 -4.04
CA THR A 93 4.14 3.05 -3.39
C THR A 93 4.69 4.45 -3.12
N GLU A 94 4.53 5.39 -4.06
CA GLU A 94 4.89 6.79 -3.83
C GLU A 94 4.13 7.37 -2.64
N ARG A 95 2.81 7.17 -2.58
CA ARG A 95 1.98 7.63 -1.46
C ARG A 95 2.39 7.01 -0.13
N LEU A 96 2.68 5.71 -0.11
CA LEU A 96 3.22 5.03 1.09
C LEU A 96 4.53 5.68 1.54
N LEU A 97 5.46 5.94 0.63
CA LEU A 97 6.75 6.56 0.96
C LEU A 97 6.61 7.99 1.49
N VAL A 98 5.69 8.77 0.94
CA VAL A 98 5.35 10.10 1.49
C VAL A 98 4.82 9.97 2.91
N THR A 99 3.88 9.07 3.15
CA THR A 99 3.33 8.85 4.49
C THR A 99 4.39 8.38 5.49
N LEU A 100 5.33 7.52 5.08
CA LEU A 100 6.44 7.12 5.95
C LEU A 100 7.39 8.29 6.24
N TRP A 101 7.64 9.15 5.26
CA TRP A 101 8.41 10.38 5.47
C TRP A 101 7.71 11.33 6.46
N GLU A 102 6.38 11.50 6.36
CA GLU A 102 5.57 12.26 7.31
C GLU A 102 5.57 11.66 8.73
N ASP A 103 5.87 10.36 8.86
CA ASP A 103 6.07 9.64 10.12
C ASP A 103 7.52 9.71 10.65
N ASP A 104 8.33 10.63 10.12
CA ASP A 104 9.75 10.79 10.46
C ASP A 104 10.61 9.53 10.21
N VAL A 105 10.23 8.68 9.24
CA VAL A 105 11.04 7.53 8.86
C VAL A 105 12.31 8.01 8.13
N GLU A 106 13.46 7.58 8.63
CA GLU A 106 14.78 7.87 8.08
C GLU A 106 14.89 7.61 6.57
N VAL A 107 15.58 8.50 5.86
CA VAL A 107 15.77 8.42 4.40
C VAL A 107 16.38 7.08 3.95
N VAL A 108 17.28 6.50 4.75
CA VAL A 108 17.87 5.18 4.47
C VAL A 108 16.78 4.10 4.41
N ALA A 109 15.86 4.10 5.39
CA ALA A 109 14.74 3.17 5.42
C ALA A 109 13.76 3.41 4.26
N LEU A 110 13.50 4.67 3.87
CA LEU A 110 12.68 4.99 2.70
C LEU A 110 13.26 4.41 1.40
N ARG A 111 14.58 4.51 1.21
CA ARG A 111 15.29 3.89 0.08
C ARG A 111 15.21 2.37 0.09
N GLU A 112 15.34 1.76 1.26
CA GLU A 112 15.20 0.30 1.41
C GLU A 112 13.79 -0.17 1.06
N VAL A 113 12.76 0.50 1.56
CA VAL A 113 11.36 0.23 1.22
C VAL A 113 11.12 0.41 -0.27
N ALA A 114 11.58 1.51 -0.88
CA ALA A 114 11.44 1.75 -2.31
C ALA A 114 12.08 0.63 -3.14
N ARG A 115 13.28 0.17 -2.77
CA ARG A 115 13.94 -0.97 -3.42
C ARG A 115 13.14 -2.26 -3.28
N LEU A 116 12.64 -2.55 -2.08
CA LEU A 116 11.84 -3.75 -1.82
C LEU A 116 10.55 -3.75 -2.66
N PHE A 117 9.94 -2.58 -2.85
CA PHE A 117 8.72 -2.36 -3.64
C PHE A 117 9.02 -2.02 -5.10
N GLN A 118 10.28 -2.13 -5.54
CA GLN A 118 10.72 -1.89 -6.92
C GLN A 118 10.40 -0.46 -7.45
N PHE A 119 10.17 0.49 -6.55
CA PHE A 119 9.89 1.89 -6.90
C PHE A 119 11.17 2.61 -7.33
N ARG A 120 11.23 2.99 -8.61
CA ARG A 120 12.45 3.53 -9.22
C ARG A 120 12.65 5.03 -9.02
N ARG A 121 11.60 5.75 -8.59
CA ARG A 121 11.57 7.22 -8.53
C ARG A 121 11.89 7.77 -7.13
N ILE A 122 12.58 7.01 -6.29
CA ILE A 122 12.88 7.41 -4.90
C ILE A 122 13.75 8.68 -4.83
N GLU A 123 14.81 8.81 -5.62
CA GLU A 123 15.67 10.00 -5.54
C GLU A 123 14.99 11.30 -6.03
N PRO A 124 14.20 11.30 -7.13
CA PRO A 124 13.32 12.42 -7.43
C PRO A 124 12.30 12.73 -6.33
N LEU A 125 11.71 11.71 -5.70
CA LEU A 125 10.74 11.88 -4.62
C LEU A 125 11.38 12.56 -3.40
N LEU A 126 12.50 12.03 -2.90
CA LEU A 126 13.18 12.59 -1.73
C LEU A 126 13.57 14.06 -1.93
N ARG A 127 14.09 14.43 -3.11
CA ARG A 127 14.39 15.83 -3.43
C ARG A 127 13.15 16.74 -3.41
N ARG A 128 11.98 16.21 -3.75
CA ARG A 128 10.71 16.93 -3.70
C ARG A 128 10.22 17.10 -2.26
N LEU A 129 10.49 16.14 -1.39
CA LEU A 129 10.12 16.17 0.03
C LEU A 129 11.05 17.08 0.85
N ASP A 130 12.34 17.13 0.51
CA ASP A 130 13.32 18.00 1.18
C ASP A 130 13.30 19.46 0.68
N GLY A 131 12.59 19.75 -0.41
CA GLY A 131 12.51 21.08 -1.00
C GLY A 131 11.54 22.02 -0.26
N PRO A 132 11.72 23.36 -0.33
CA PRO A 132 10.70 24.29 0.14
C PRO A 132 9.45 24.12 -0.74
N GLY A 133 8.31 23.84 -0.09
CA GLY A 133 6.98 23.80 -0.73
C GLY A 133 6.50 25.16 -1.22
#